data_AF-A0A919K554-F1
#
_entry.id   AF-A0A919K554-F1
#
_cell.length_a   1.000
_cell.length_b   1.000
_cell.length_c   1.000
_cell.angle_alpha   90.00
_cell.angle_beta   90.00
_cell.angle_gamma   90.00
#
_symmetry.space_group_name_H-M   'P 1'
#
loop_
_entity.id
_entity.type
_entity.pdbx_description
1 polymer ?
#
loop_
_entity_poly.entity_id
_entity_poly.type
_entity_poly.pdbx_seq_one_letter_code
_entity_poly.pdbx_strand_id
1 'polypeptide(L)'
;MFYRGQVVGINQQRELSRARTTYIAAARDWRSALAAYITQPPPLESRAGRDLPVWSRDDVQLMLALHDALRRLVDARRTYDRMRSRGGAGEGGRR
;
A
#
# COMPACT_ATOMS: atom_id res chain seq x y z
N MET A 1 -21.38 -23.78 -27.72
CA MET A 1 -21.72 -22.48 -27.09
C MET A 1 -20.97 -22.39 -25.75
N PHE A 2 -19.66 -22.10 -25.79
CA PHE A 2 -18.77 -22.03 -24.61
C PHE A 2 -18.05 -20.67 -24.64
N TYR A 3 -18.69 -19.58 -24.23
CA TYR A 3 -18.05 -18.26 -24.30
C TYR A 3 -18.24 -17.36 -23.07
N ARG A 4 -19.06 -17.73 -22.07
CA ARG A 4 -19.24 -16.90 -20.86
C ARG A 4 -18.25 -17.18 -19.74
N GLY A 5 -17.86 -18.44 -19.50
CA GLY A 5 -16.95 -18.79 -18.40
C GLY A 5 -15.50 -18.37 -18.62
N GLN A 6 -15.01 -18.44 -19.86
CA GLN A 6 -13.60 -18.20 -20.18
C GLN A 6 -13.22 -16.71 -20.19
N VAL A 7 -14.14 -15.84 -20.62
CA VAL A 7 -13.95 -14.38 -20.64
C VAL A 7 -13.91 -13.81 -19.22
N VAL A 8 -14.73 -14.35 -18.31
CA VAL A 8 -14.74 -13.95 -16.89
C VAL A 8 -13.42 -14.31 -16.21
N GLY A 9 -12.85 -15.49 -16.49
CA GLY A 9 -11.55 -15.91 -15.95
C GLY A 9 -10.37 -15.05 -16.44
N ILE A 10 -10.33 -14.70 -17.73
CA ILE A 10 -9.28 -13.84 -18.31
C ILE A 10 -9.39 -12.41 -17.75
N ASN A 11 -10.61 -11.87 -17.62
CA ASN A 11 -10.81 -10.54 -17.06
C ASN A 11 -10.37 -10.47 -15.59
N GLN A 12 -10.71 -11.50 -14.79
CA GLN A 12 -10.31 -11.60 -13.39
C GLN A 12 -8.79 -11.70 -13.22
N GLN A 13 -8.10 -12.48 -14.06
CA GLN A 13 -6.63 -12.57 -14.03
C GLN A 13 -5.96 -11.22 -14.37
N ARG A 14 -6.51 -10.47 -15.32
CA ARG A 14 -6.04 -9.13 -15.66
C ARG A 14 -6.25 -8.14 -14.51
N GLU A 15 -7.42 -8.17 -13.88
CA GLU A 15 -7.73 -7.34 -12.71
C GLU A 15 -6.82 -7.66 -11.53
N LEU A 16 -6.58 -8.95 -11.24
CA LEU A 16 -5.67 -9.38 -10.18
C LEU A 16 -4.22 -8.94 -10.46
N SER A 17 -3.77 -9.06 -11.71
CA SER A 17 -2.44 -8.61 -12.13
C SER A 17 -2.29 -7.09 -11.97
N ARG A 18 -3.31 -6.31 -12.35
CA ARG A 18 -3.33 -4.86 -12.14
C ARG A 18 -3.26 -4.50 -10.65
N ALA A 19 -4.11 -5.12 -9.83
CA ALA A 19 -4.11 -4.88 -8.39
C ALA A 19 -2.77 -5.23 -7.73
N ARG A 20 -2.13 -6.32 -8.18
CA ARG A 20 -0.78 -6.71 -7.73
C ARG A 20 0.25 -5.64 -8.10
N THR A 21 0.25 -5.17 -9.35
CA THR A 21 1.17 -4.10 -9.80
C THR A 21 0.96 -2.83 -8.98
N THR A 22 -0.29 -2.41 -8.75
CA THR A 22 -0.62 -1.25 -7.91
C THR A 22 -0.10 -1.41 -6.48
N TYR A 23 -0.27 -2.60 -5.88
CA TYR A 23 0.27 -2.89 -4.55
C TYR A 23 1.81 -2.81 -4.50
N ILE A 24 2.50 -3.38 -5.49
CA ILE A 24 3.97 -3.34 -5.57
C ILE A 24 4.46 -1.89 -5.74
N ALA A 25 3.79 -1.10 -6.57
CA ALA A 25 4.11 0.32 -6.74
C ALA A 25 3.95 1.08 -5.41
N ALA A 26 2.81 0.94 -4.74
CA ALA A 26 2.57 1.58 -3.45
C ALA A 26 3.59 1.15 -2.37
N ALA A 27 4.05 -0.11 -2.40
CA ALA A 27 5.08 -0.59 -1.47
C ALA A 27 6.44 0.07 -1.72
N ARG A 28 6.78 0.33 -2.99
CA ARG A 28 7.99 1.06 -3.36
C ARG A 28 7.92 2.52 -2.94
N ASP A 29 6.77 3.16 -3.14
CA ASP A 29 6.55 4.55 -2.74
C ASP A 29 6.66 4.71 -1.22
N TRP A 30 6.04 3.81 -0.44
CA TRP A 30 6.17 3.81 1.00
C TRP A 30 7.61 3.58 1.46
N ARG A 31 8.33 2.65 0.82
CA ARG A 31 9.76 2.43 1.12
C ARG A 31 10.59 3.70 0.87
N SER A 32 10.33 4.41 -0.23
CA SER A 32 11.02 5.67 -0.54
C SER A 32 10.70 6.76 0.48
N ALA A 33 9.44 6.90 0.90
CA ALA A 33 9.04 7.85 1.95
C ALA A 33 9.67 7.49 3.30
N LEU A 34 9.73 6.20 3.64
CA LEU A 34 10.39 5.73 4.87
C LEU A 34 11.90 5.99 4.83
N ALA A 35 12.55 5.79 3.68
CA ALA A 35 13.96 6.10 3.52
C ALA A 35 14.23 7.59 3.76
N ALA A 36 13.40 8.48 3.21
CA ALA A 36 13.50 9.92 3.45
C ALA A 36 13.35 10.26 4.95
N TYR A 37 12.39 9.63 5.64
CA TYR A 37 12.21 9.77 7.09
C TYR A 37 13.44 9.30 7.88
N ILE A 38 14.04 8.17 7.50
CA ILE A 38 15.24 7.64 8.18
C ILE A 38 16.45 8.56 7.95
N THR A 39 16.59 9.13 6.75
CA THR A 39 17.70 10.04 6.42
C THR A 39 17.59 11.36 7.16
N GLN A 40 16.38 11.89 7.34
CA GLN A 40 16.14 13.15 8.01
C GLN A 40 14.96 12.99 8.98
N PRO A 41 15.17 12.34 10.14
CA PRO A 41 14.10 12.14 11.08
C PRO A 41 13.72 13.49 11.71
N PRO A 42 12.41 13.79 11.82
CA PRO A 42 11.97 14.97 12.54
C PRO A 42 12.36 14.88 14.01
N PRO A 43 12.54 16.00 14.70
CA PRO A 43 12.88 16.00 16.12
C PRO A 43 11.67 15.50 16.94
N LEU A 44 11.63 14.20 17.23
CA LEU A 44 10.52 13.53 17.94
C LEU A 44 10.63 13.65 19.47
N GLU A 45 11.85 13.80 20.00
CA GLU A 45 12.09 13.89 21.44
C GLU A 45 12.54 15.29 21.84
N SER A 46 11.95 15.81 22.92
CA SER A 46 12.53 16.94 23.66
C SER A 46 13.75 16.41 24.40
N ARG A 47 14.95 16.85 24.00
CA ARG A 47 16.20 16.42 24.65
C ARG A 47 16.23 16.98 26.07
N ALA A 48 15.95 16.12 27.06
CA ALA A 48 16.16 16.36 28.49
C ALA A 48 15.71 17.75 28.99
N GLY A 49 14.39 17.93 29.14
CA GLY A 49 13.83 18.95 30.03
C GLY A 49 13.81 20.39 29.53
N ARG A 50 13.98 20.65 28.22
CA ARG A 50 13.69 21.97 27.64
C ARG A 50 13.00 21.87 26.28
N ASP A 51 11.92 22.65 26.19
CA ASP A 51 11.11 23.02 25.03
C ASP A 51 10.63 21.89 24.09
N LEU A 52 9.42 22.05 23.58
CA LEU A 52 8.89 21.20 22.53
C LEU A 52 9.81 21.32 21.31
N PRO A 53 10.22 20.21 20.68
CA PRO A 53 11.01 20.27 19.47
C PRO A 53 10.28 21.10 18.41
N VAL A 54 10.96 22.10 17.86
CA VAL A 54 10.39 22.96 16.80
C VAL A 54 10.37 22.16 15.51
N TRP A 55 9.17 21.84 15.03
CA TRP A 55 9.00 21.20 13.74
C TRP A 55 9.08 22.25 12.64
N SER A 56 9.95 22.02 11.68
CA SER A 56 9.94 22.78 10.43
C SER A 56 8.73 22.39 9.58
N ARG A 57 8.43 23.20 8.56
CA ARG A 57 7.44 22.84 7.54
C ARG A 57 7.82 21.53 6.85
N ASP A 58 9.11 21.30 6.61
CA ASP A 58 9.60 20.11 5.90
C ASP A 58 9.41 18.84 6.73
N ASP A 59 9.59 18.92 8.05
CA ASP A 59 9.30 17.82 8.98
C ASP A 59 7.83 17.39 8.91
N VAL A 60 6.92 18.37 8.90
CA VAL A 60 5.48 18.11 8.75
C VAL A 60 5.18 17.48 7.40
N GLN A 61 5.75 18.00 6.31
CA GLN A 61 5.54 17.45 4.98
C GLN A 61 6.07 16.01 4.86
N LEU A 62 7.21 15.72 5.47
CA LEU A 62 7.80 14.38 5.50
C LEU A 62 6.88 13.38 6.22
N MET A 63 6.35 13.77 7.38
CA MET A 63 5.41 12.94 8.14
C MET A 63 4.09 12.71 7.39
N LEU A 64 3.55 13.74 6.73
CA LEU A 64 2.36 13.62 5.89
C LEU A 64 2.61 12.70 4.70
N ALA A 65 3.73 12.85 4.00
CA ALA A 65 4.10 11.99 2.88
C ALA A 65 4.26 10.53 3.31
N LEU A 66 4.88 10.27 4.46
CA LEU A 66 5.01 8.93 5.03
C LEU A 66 3.65 8.32 5.38
N HIS A 67 2.77 9.11 6.01
CA HIS A 67 1.42 8.69 6.36
C HIS A 67 0.58 8.36 5.11
N ASP A 68 0.58 9.24 4.12
CA ASP A 68 -0.16 9.05 2.88
C ASP A 68 0.32 7.83 2.10
N ALA A 69 1.64 7.63 2.03
CA ALA A 69 2.22 6.46 1.37
C ALA A 69 1.84 5.15 2.09
N LEU A 70 1.85 5.14 3.43
CA LEU A 70 1.42 3.98 4.22
C LEU A 70 -0.07 3.68 4.00
N ARG A 71 -0.91 4.72 4.01
CA ARG A 71 -2.35 4.56 3.75
C ARG A 71 -2.61 3.95 2.38
N ARG A 72 -1.96 4.48 1.32
CA ARG A 72 -2.08 3.94 -0.05
C ARG A 72 -1.62 2.49 -0.13
N LEU A 73 -0.53 2.14 0.56
CA LEU A 73 -0.05 0.75 0.62
C LEU A 73 -1.08 -0.18 1.26
N VAL A 74 -1.66 0.20 2.40
CA VAL A 74 -2.69 -0.59 3.09
C VAL A 74 -3.93 -0.76 2.21
N ASP A 75 -4.39 0.30 1.56
CA ASP A 75 -5.58 0.26 0.68
C ASP A 75 -5.34 -0.60 -0.57
N ALA A 76 -4.15 -0.49 -1.18
CA ALA A 76 -3.75 -1.34 -2.30
C ALA A 76 -3.65 -2.81 -1.88
N ARG A 77 -3.10 -3.08 -0.69
CA ARG A 77 -3.01 -4.44 -0.14
C ARG A 77 -4.40 -5.05 0.08
N ARG A 78 -5.30 -4.32 0.74
CA ARG A 78 -6.69 -4.75 0.96
C ARG A 78 -7.41 -5.02 -0.36
N THR A 79 -7.16 -4.22 -1.39
CA THR A 79 -7.76 -4.42 -2.71
C THR A 79 -7.24 -5.68 -3.38
N TYR A 80 -5.93 -5.89 -3.37
CA TYR A 80 -5.32 -7.11 -3.90
C TYR A 80 -5.81 -8.37 -3.16
N ASP A 81 -5.84 -8.35 -1.82
CA ASP A 81 -6.28 -9.48 -1.02
C ASP A 81 -7.76 -9.83 -1.28
N ARG A 82 -8.65 -8.81 -1.37
CA ARG A 82 -10.06 -9.03 -1.73
C ARG A 82 -10.23 -9.69 -3.10
N MET A 83 -9.43 -9.27 -4.10
CA MET A 83 -9.47 -9.88 -5.44
C MET A 83 -8.93 -11.31 -5.43
N ARG A 84 -7.85 -11.56 -4.68
CA ARG A 84 -7.27 -12.89 -4.52
C ARG A 84 -8.25 -13.87 -3.86
N SER A 85 -8.93 -13.47 -2.80
CA SER A 85 -9.92 -14.32 -2.11
C SER A 85 -11.13 -14.65 -2.99
N ARG A 86 -11.56 -13.73 -3.86
CA ARG A 86 -12.62 -13.99 -4.85
C ARG A 86 -12.18 -14.95 -5.97
N GLY A 87 -10.89 -15.00 -6.30
CA GLY A 87 -10.33 -15.97 -7.24
C GLY A 87 -10.22 -17.38 -6.68
N GLY A 88 -9.87 -17.52 -5.40
CA GLY A 88 -9.71 -18.83 -4.73
C GLY A 88 -11.02 -19.54 -4.39
N ALA A 89 -12.12 -18.80 -4.17
CA ALA A 89 -13.43 -19.38 -3.83
C ALA A 89 -14.10 -20.13 -5.00
N GLY A 90 -13.62 -19.98 -6.24
CA GLY A 90 -14.16 -20.66 -7.42
C GLY A 90 -13.54 -22.04 -7.70
N GLU A 91 -12.41 -22.39 -7.08
CA GLU A 91 -11.67 -23.63 -7.38
C GLU A 91 -11.78 -24.70 -6.26
N GLY A 92 -12.30 -24.35 -5.08
CA GLY A 92 -12.36 -25.24 -3.91
C GLY A 92 -13.62 -26.12 -3.77
N GLY A 93 -14.59 -26.04 -4.69
CA GLY A 93 -15.92 -26.67 -4.56
C GLY A 93 -16.14 -27.96 -5.36
N ARG A 94 -15.09 -28.76 -5.61
CA ARG A 94 -15.22 -30.10 -6.20
C ARG A 94 -14.23 -31.08 -5.57
N ARG A 95 -14.53 -31.55 -4.37
CA ARG A 95 -14.10 -32.86 -3.88
C ARG A 95 -15.20 -33.45 -3.02
#